data_AF-A0A1Q7BJN8-F1
#
_entry.id   AF-A0A1Q7BJN8-F1
#
_cell.length_a   1.000
_cell.length_b   1.000
_cell.length_c   1.000
_cell.angle_alpha   90.00
_cell.angle_beta   90.00
_cell.angle_gamma   90.00
#
_symmetry.space_group_name_H-M   'P 1'
#
loop_
_entity.id
_entity.type
_entity.pdbx_description
1 polymer ?
#
loop_
_entity_poly.entity_id
_entity_poly.type
_entity_poly.pdbx_seq_one_letter_code
_entity_poly.pdbx_strand_id
1 'polypeptide(L)'
;MLTVTPAGQRVVPAPPARWRRVVAVIVVALVVLVGGAGVFVGVRLARPLPVPQVQVTLPDTYTIPGTPPQLPWPGMGQATVEVEGIGSLGSSGAVRPVPIASVAKIMTAYVVLTDHPLGTDEDGPTMTVSAQEAAAYPAQVAANLSLVKVSAGEVLTERQALQALLLPSADNVAQILARWDAGSAAAFLARMNAAAAGIGMADTRYTDPSGLDKATVSTAADQVKLAERAMKVPALAQLVAMSQATIPVAGLVKNYNTLLGSDGIVGIKTGSTMAAGGCLVFAARVAVGGRTFTILGAVLGQAGPPNKILPMVLAASQKLVQAAAAAVGSYVAVRAGQQRGRRGRGRGAGRRRYQHLRCHHERVAAAGTGRPGQALMPAADDSRRSV
;
A
#
# COMPACT_ATOMS: atom_id res chain seq x y z
N MET A 1 14.86 4.95 121.31
CA MET A 1 15.62 6.12 120.81
C MET A 1 15.84 5.92 119.31
N LEU A 2 15.24 6.79 118.51
CA LEU A 2 15.34 6.81 117.05
C LEU A 2 16.71 7.36 116.62
N THR A 3 17.39 6.65 115.72
CA THR A 3 18.45 7.23 114.90
C THR A 3 18.18 6.84 113.45
N VAL A 4 17.73 7.82 112.68
CA VAL A 4 17.63 7.79 111.21
C VAL A 4 19.04 7.88 110.66
N THR A 5 19.49 6.83 109.97
CA THR A 5 20.77 6.83 109.24
C THR A 5 20.47 7.11 107.76
N PRO A 6 21.05 8.14 107.13
CA PRO A 6 20.79 8.44 105.73
C PRO A 6 21.53 7.41 104.85
N ALA A 7 20.79 6.70 103.99
CA ALA A 7 21.39 5.85 102.97
C ALA A 7 21.91 6.72 101.81
N GLY A 8 23.23 6.72 101.66
CA GLY A 8 23.97 7.53 100.69
C GLY A 8 23.61 7.27 99.22
N GLN A 9 23.71 8.33 98.43
CA GLN A 9 23.57 8.33 96.98
C GLN A 9 24.54 7.32 96.35
N ARG A 10 23.99 6.29 95.70
CA ARG A 10 24.77 5.43 94.80
C ARG A 10 24.98 6.13 93.47
N VAL A 11 26.16 6.71 93.29
CA VAL A 11 26.68 7.14 91.99
C VAL A 11 26.91 5.88 91.14
N VAL A 12 26.13 5.69 90.08
CA VAL A 12 26.34 4.60 89.11
C VAL A 12 27.60 4.94 88.29
N PRO A 13 28.67 4.13 88.34
CA PRO A 13 29.91 4.45 87.64
C PRO A 13 29.70 4.39 86.12
N ALA A 14 30.21 5.40 85.41
CA ALA A 14 30.20 5.42 83.96
C ALA A 14 30.91 4.17 83.41
N PRO A 15 30.35 3.49 82.39
CA PRO A 15 30.93 2.26 81.87
C PRO A 15 32.36 2.52 81.34
N PRO A 16 33.29 1.58 81.54
CA PRO A 16 34.70 1.78 81.20
C PRO A 16 34.87 2.06 79.71
N ALA A 17 35.76 2.99 79.35
CA ALA A 17 35.92 3.52 77.98
C ALA A 17 36.09 2.45 76.88
N ARG A 18 36.64 1.28 77.22
CA ARG A 18 36.75 0.10 76.34
C ARG A 18 35.40 -0.45 75.90
N TRP A 19 34.40 -0.46 76.77
CA TRP A 19 33.05 -0.98 76.48
C TRP A 19 32.32 -0.06 75.50
N ARG A 20 32.46 1.26 75.68
CA ARG A 20 31.93 2.25 74.73
C ARG A 20 32.56 2.11 73.33
N ARG A 21 33.85 1.79 73.25
CA ARG A 21 34.54 1.53 71.98
C ARG A 21 34.06 0.24 71.31
N VAL A 22 33.89 -0.85 72.06
CA VAL A 22 33.36 -2.13 71.52
C VAL A 22 31.94 -1.96 71.01
N VAL A 23 31.06 -1.32 71.79
CA VAL A 23 29.68 -1.04 71.36
C VAL A 23 29.67 -0.13 70.13
N ALA A 24 30.51 0.90 70.07
CA ALA A 24 30.62 1.76 68.88
C ALA A 24 31.07 0.98 67.64
N VAL A 25 32.06 0.09 67.75
CA VAL A 25 32.51 -0.75 66.63
C VAL A 25 31.42 -1.70 66.16
N ILE A 26 30.67 -2.32 67.09
CA ILE A 26 29.55 -3.20 66.74
C ILE A 26 28.44 -2.42 66.04
N VAL A 27 28.08 -1.23 66.53
CA VAL A 27 27.07 -0.37 65.91
C VAL A 27 27.51 0.08 64.52
N VAL A 28 28.76 0.50 64.35
CA VAL A 28 29.30 0.87 63.03
C VAL A 28 29.30 -0.33 62.07
N ALA A 29 29.72 -1.51 62.53
CA ALA A 29 29.69 -2.73 61.71
C ALA A 29 28.25 -3.08 61.29
N LEU A 30 27.27 -2.95 62.19
CA LEU A 30 25.87 -3.22 61.90
C LEU A 30 25.29 -2.22 60.89
N VAL A 31 25.62 -0.93 61.03
CA VAL A 31 25.19 0.13 60.11
C VAL A 31 25.80 -0.08 58.72
N VAL A 32 27.08 -0.47 58.63
CA VAL A 32 27.72 -0.80 57.35
C VAL A 32 27.06 -2.03 56.70
N LEU A 33 26.72 -3.05 57.49
CA LEU A 33 26.13 -4.28 56.99
C LEU A 33 24.68 -4.07 56.50
N VAL A 34 23.88 -3.31 57.25
CA VAL A 34 22.50 -2.94 56.86
C VAL A 34 22.52 -1.97 55.69
N GLY A 35 23.42 -0.98 55.69
CA GLY A 35 23.61 -0.06 54.57
C GLY A 35 24.04 -0.80 53.29
N GLY A 36 24.98 -1.73 53.40
CA GLY A 36 25.42 -2.58 52.30
C GLY A 36 24.31 -3.49 51.76
N ALA A 37 23.50 -4.09 52.64
CA ALA A 37 22.35 -4.88 52.25
C ALA A 37 21.27 -4.02 51.57
N GLY A 38 21.01 -2.81 52.08
CA GLY A 38 20.08 -1.85 51.48
C GLY A 38 20.52 -1.41 50.08
N VAL A 39 21.80 -1.08 49.90
CA VAL A 39 22.39 -0.76 48.59
C VAL A 39 22.29 -1.97 47.66
N PHE A 40 22.59 -3.18 48.15
CA PHE A 40 22.51 -4.40 47.35
C PHE A 40 21.08 -4.67 46.86
N VAL A 41 20.07 -4.53 47.75
CA VAL A 41 18.66 -4.71 47.40
C VAL A 41 18.20 -3.61 46.45
N GLY A 42 18.56 -2.34 46.71
CA GLY A 42 18.24 -1.20 45.84
C GLY A 42 18.81 -1.37 44.44
N VAL A 43 20.07 -1.79 44.31
CA VAL A 43 20.72 -2.10 43.02
C VAL A 43 20.05 -3.28 42.32
N ARG A 44 19.45 -4.23 43.04
CA ARG A 44 18.76 -5.37 42.43
C ARG A 44 17.34 -5.04 41.97
N LEU A 45 16.64 -4.17 42.69
CA LEU A 45 15.31 -3.68 42.33
C LEU A 45 15.35 -2.64 41.20
N ALA A 46 16.41 -1.81 41.14
CA ALA A 46 16.59 -0.80 40.11
C ALA A 46 17.21 -1.34 38.80
N ARG A 47 17.57 -2.63 38.72
CA ARG A 47 18.04 -3.22 37.47
C ARG A 47 16.85 -3.33 36.51
N PRO A 48 16.88 -2.64 35.35
CA PRO A 48 15.82 -2.80 34.37
C PRO A 48 15.75 -4.27 33.97
N LEU A 49 14.54 -4.84 34.00
CA LEU A 49 14.30 -6.18 33.50
C LEU A 49 14.78 -6.22 32.04
N PRO A 50 15.61 -7.21 31.65
CA PRO A 50 16.03 -7.33 30.27
C PRO A 50 14.79 -7.50 29.41
N VAL A 51 14.51 -6.50 28.56
CA VAL A 51 13.38 -6.52 27.65
C VAL A 51 13.51 -7.79 26.80
N PRO A 52 12.51 -8.68 26.78
CA PRO A 52 12.59 -9.88 25.96
C PRO A 52 12.74 -9.47 24.49
N GLN A 53 13.95 -9.64 23.94
CA GLN A 53 14.18 -9.40 22.54
C GLN A 53 13.57 -10.55 21.75
N VAL A 54 12.44 -10.27 21.10
CA VAL A 54 11.87 -11.14 20.09
C VAL A 54 12.74 -10.97 18.86
N GLN A 55 13.72 -11.85 18.68
CA GLN A 55 14.39 -11.99 17.39
C GLN A 55 13.40 -12.67 16.44
N VAL A 56 12.79 -11.88 15.58
CA VAL A 56 12.01 -12.39 14.45
C VAL A 56 13.00 -13.01 13.48
N THR A 57 13.17 -14.34 13.55
CA THR A 57 14.05 -15.13 12.68
C THR A 57 13.46 -15.37 11.27
N LEU A 58 12.45 -14.60 10.87
CA LEU A 58 11.87 -14.73 9.53
C LEU A 58 12.52 -13.69 8.61
N PRO A 59 12.94 -14.08 7.40
CA PRO A 59 13.28 -13.10 6.37
C PRO A 59 12.03 -12.26 6.03
N ASP A 60 12.23 -10.97 5.75
CA ASP A 60 11.16 -10.03 5.34
C ASP A 60 10.48 -10.45 4.02
N THR A 61 11.10 -11.37 3.29
CA THR A 61 10.60 -11.91 2.03
C THR A 61 10.64 -13.43 2.08
N TYR A 62 9.52 -14.06 1.75
CA TYR A 62 9.40 -15.51 1.62
C TYR A 62 9.25 -15.87 0.14
N THR A 63 10.27 -16.49 -0.44
CA THR A 63 10.18 -17.03 -1.80
C THR A 63 9.36 -18.30 -1.77
N ILE A 64 8.25 -18.32 -2.50
CA ILE A 64 7.37 -19.47 -2.55
C ILE A 64 7.94 -20.47 -3.57
N PRO A 65 8.26 -21.72 -3.16
CA PRO A 65 8.84 -22.70 -4.07
C PRO A 65 7.90 -22.97 -5.25
N GLY A 66 8.41 -22.86 -6.48
CA GLY A 66 7.67 -23.10 -7.70
C GLY A 66 8.28 -22.41 -8.91
N THR A 67 7.70 -22.65 -10.08
CA THR A 67 8.04 -21.92 -11.31
C THR A 67 7.22 -20.63 -11.36
N PRO A 68 7.85 -19.46 -11.63
CA PRO A 68 7.14 -18.23 -11.91
C PRO A 68 6.10 -18.44 -13.01
N PRO A 69 4.92 -17.80 -12.93
CA PRO A 69 3.90 -17.94 -13.96
C PRO A 69 4.42 -17.39 -15.29
N GLN A 70 4.14 -18.11 -16.38
CA GLN A 70 4.37 -17.60 -17.72
C GLN A 70 3.15 -16.80 -18.16
N LEU A 71 3.32 -15.48 -18.27
CA LEU A 71 2.27 -14.59 -18.74
C LEU A 71 2.32 -14.43 -20.27
N PRO A 72 1.18 -14.28 -20.95
CA PRO A 72 1.10 -14.06 -22.40
C PRO A 72 1.47 -12.62 -22.74
N TRP A 73 2.75 -12.29 -22.59
CA TRP A 73 3.29 -10.96 -22.84
C TRP A 73 2.99 -10.49 -24.28
N PRO A 74 2.63 -9.21 -24.48
CA PRO A 74 2.49 -8.66 -25.83
C PRO A 74 3.85 -8.68 -26.55
N GLY A 75 3.84 -9.07 -27.82
CA GLY A 75 5.06 -9.12 -28.64
C GLY A 75 5.61 -7.74 -29.05
N MET A 76 4.87 -6.67 -28.78
CA MET A 76 5.27 -5.28 -29.05
C MET A 76 5.03 -4.40 -27.83
N GLY A 77 5.68 -3.23 -27.81
CA GLY A 77 5.54 -2.27 -26.72
C GLY A 77 6.20 -2.78 -25.43
N GLN A 78 5.63 -2.38 -24.30
CA GLN A 78 6.08 -2.81 -22.98
C GLN A 78 4.88 -3.14 -22.09
N ALA A 79 5.08 -4.04 -21.13
CA ALA A 79 4.06 -4.36 -20.14
C ALA A 79 4.68 -4.68 -18.78
N THR A 80 3.93 -4.42 -17.72
CA THR A 80 4.26 -4.78 -16.34
C THR A 80 2.99 -5.25 -15.65
N VAL A 81 3.07 -6.32 -14.86
CA VAL A 81 1.95 -6.83 -14.06
C VAL A 81 2.42 -7.14 -12.65
N GLU A 82 1.63 -6.72 -11.66
CA GLU A 82 1.87 -6.94 -10.24
C GLU A 82 0.58 -7.35 -9.54
N VAL A 83 0.72 -8.01 -8.39
CA VAL A 83 -0.40 -8.33 -7.52
C VAL A 83 -0.15 -7.72 -6.16
N GLU A 84 -1.09 -6.88 -5.71
CA GLU A 84 -0.98 -6.19 -4.43
C GLU A 84 -0.82 -7.21 -3.28
N GLY A 85 0.21 -7.01 -2.46
CA GLY A 85 0.55 -7.91 -1.34
C GLY A 85 1.29 -9.20 -1.72
N ILE A 86 1.49 -9.48 -3.01
CA ILE A 86 2.29 -10.63 -3.49
C ILE A 86 3.57 -10.14 -4.20
N GLY A 87 3.48 -9.07 -4.97
CA GLY A 87 4.60 -8.47 -5.70
C GLY A 87 4.50 -8.65 -7.21
N SER A 88 5.62 -8.44 -7.90
CA SER A 88 5.67 -8.43 -9.35
C SER A 88 5.48 -9.82 -9.97
N LEU A 89 4.67 -9.89 -11.03
CA LEU A 89 4.56 -11.06 -11.91
C LEU A 89 5.48 -10.96 -13.13
N GLY A 90 6.24 -9.87 -13.23
CA GLY A 90 7.21 -9.64 -14.29
C GLY A 90 6.86 -8.47 -15.20
N SER A 91 7.67 -8.32 -16.25
CA SER A 91 7.53 -7.28 -17.27
C SER A 91 8.03 -7.80 -18.61
N SER A 92 7.61 -7.15 -19.70
CA SER A 92 8.03 -7.46 -21.07
C SER A 92 8.36 -6.22 -21.88
N GLY A 93 9.13 -6.40 -22.94
CA GLY A 93 9.56 -5.32 -23.83
C GLY A 93 10.72 -4.50 -23.25
N ALA A 94 11.17 -3.51 -24.03
CA ALA A 94 12.20 -2.59 -23.57
C ALA A 94 11.58 -1.56 -22.61
N VAL A 95 11.99 -1.60 -21.35
CA VAL A 95 11.57 -0.62 -20.33
C VAL A 95 12.25 0.71 -20.63
N ARG A 96 11.51 1.60 -21.29
CA ARG A 96 11.97 2.96 -21.63
C ARG A 96 10.79 3.92 -21.65
N PRO A 97 10.98 5.23 -21.44
CA PRO A 97 9.92 6.21 -21.59
C PRO A 97 9.32 6.15 -23.00
N VAL A 98 8.00 6.02 -23.08
CA VAL A 98 7.22 6.08 -24.33
C VAL A 98 6.01 6.99 -24.14
N PRO A 99 5.46 7.60 -25.22
CA PRO A 99 4.23 8.37 -25.11
C PRO A 99 3.11 7.50 -24.56
N ILE A 100 2.34 8.03 -23.60
CA ILE A 100 1.30 7.25 -22.88
C ILE A 100 -0.13 7.64 -23.22
N ALA A 101 -0.32 8.65 -24.06
CA ALA A 101 -1.65 9.15 -24.42
C ALA A 101 -2.50 9.44 -23.16
N SER A 102 -3.81 9.21 -23.26
CA SER A 102 -4.78 9.49 -22.19
C SER A 102 -4.62 8.69 -20.89
N VAL A 103 -3.68 7.74 -20.81
CA VAL A 103 -3.30 7.15 -19.52
C VAL A 103 -2.75 8.23 -18.57
N ALA A 104 -2.18 9.32 -19.09
CA ALA A 104 -1.73 10.47 -18.30
C ALA A 104 -2.81 11.06 -17.39
N LYS A 105 -4.10 10.94 -17.78
CA LYS A 105 -5.24 11.45 -17.02
C LYS A 105 -5.44 10.76 -15.66
N ILE A 106 -4.81 9.60 -15.43
CA ILE A 106 -4.75 8.99 -14.09
C ILE A 106 -4.01 9.93 -13.14
N MET A 107 -2.88 10.51 -13.56
CA MET A 107 -2.12 11.46 -12.73
C MET A 107 -2.90 12.75 -12.52
N THR A 108 -3.58 13.25 -13.56
CA THR A 108 -4.45 14.42 -13.44
C THR A 108 -5.53 14.20 -12.38
N ALA A 109 -6.24 13.07 -12.43
CA ALA A 109 -7.23 12.72 -11.42
C ALA A 109 -6.62 12.53 -10.03
N TYR A 110 -5.43 11.91 -9.95
CA TYR A 110 -4.74 11.67 -8.69
C TYR A 110 -4.30 12.97 -8.00
N VAL A 111 -3.73 13.94 -8.75
CA VAL A 111 -3.35 15.25 -8.22
C VAL A 111 -4.59 16.01 -7.75
N VAL A 112 -5.62 16.09 -8.60
CA VAL A 112 -6.88 16.77 -8.24
C VAL A 112 -7.46 16.20 -6.94
N LEU A 113 -7.56 14.87 -6.81
CA LEU A 113 -8.11 14.24 -5.60
C LEU A 113 -7.15 14.29 -4.39
N THR A 114 -5.88 14.62 -4.59
CA THR A 114 -4.94 14.88 -3.50
C THR A 114 -5.13 16.28 -2.95
N ASP A 115 -5.32 17.26 -3.82
CA ASP A 115 -5.52 18.67 -3.46
C ASP A 115 -6.97 18.94 -3.00
N HIS A 116 -7.92 18.19 -3.56
CA HIS A 116 -9.36 18.25 -3.30
C HIS A 116 -9.91 16.84 -2.99
N PRO A 117 -9.74 16.33 -1.75
CA PRO A 117 -10.25 15.00 -1.40
C PRO A 117 -11.77 14.90 -1.54
N LEU A 118 -12.22 13.85 -2.20
CA LEU A 118 -13.64 13.58 -2.47
C LEU A 118 -14.08 12.26 -1.80
N GLY A 119 -15.21 12.27 -1.10
CA GLY A 119 -15.88 11.05 -0.63
C GLY A 119 -16.46 10.22 -1.78
N THR A 120 -16.84 8.96 -1.55
CA THR A 120 -17.44 8.10 -2.60
C THR A 120 -18.83 8.54 -3.04
N ASP A 121 -19.53 9.30 -2.21
CA ASP A 121 -20.93 9.70 -2.43
C ASP A 121 -21.11 11.23 -2.41
N GLU A 122 -20.01 11.97 -2.60
CA GLU A 122 -19.97 13.44 -2.58
C GLU A 122 -19.75 14.02 -3.97
N ASP A 123 -20.35 15.15 -4.30
CA ASP A 123 -20.15 15.83 -5.59
C ASP A 123 -18.87 16.68 -5.65
N GLY A 124 -18.42 17.17 -4.50
CA GLY A 124 -17.25 18.05 -4.38
C GLY A 124 -17.52 19.51 -4.76
N PRO A 125 -16.51 20.38 -4.67
CA PRO A 125 -16.57 21.76 -5.15
C PRO A 125 -16.92 21.85 -6.64
N THR A 126 -17.45 22.99 -7.05
CA THR A 126 -17.85 23.24 -8.44
C THR A 126 -16.81 24.04 -9.20
N MET A 127 -16.80 23.87 -10.52
CA MET A 127 -15.99 24.63 -11.46
C MET A 127 -16.83 25.16 -12.61
N THR A 128 -16.62 26.42 -12.96
CA THR A 128 -17.29 27.07 -14.08
C THR A 128 -16.42 26.98 -15.33
N VAL A 129 -17.02 26.54 -16.44
CA VAL A 129 -16.42 26.57 -17.77
C VAL A 129 -16.38 28.01 -18.26
N SER A 130 -15.19 28.50 -18.58
CA SER A 130 -14.97 29.86 -19.09
C SER A 130 -15.41 30.01 -20.55
N ALA A 131 -15.65 31.25 -20.97
CA ALA A 131 -15.93 31.56 -22.38
C ALA A 131 -14.81 31.11 -23.32
N GLN A 132 -13.55 31.20 -22.88
CA GLN A 132 -12.39 30.77 -23.66
C GLN A 132 -12.37 29.25 -23.86
N GLU A 133 -12.64 28.48 -22.81
CA GLU A 133 -12.70 27.01 -22.87
C GLU A 133 -13.83 26.53 -23.79
N ALA A 134 -15.00 27.17 -23.71
CA ALA A 134 -16.11 26.87 -24.62
C ALA A 134 -15.80 27.27 -26.08
N ALA A 135 -15.16 28.43 -26.30
CA ALA A 135 -14.78 28.90 -27.64
C ALA A 135 -13.71 28.04 -28.31
N ALA A 136 -12.87 27.32 -27.54
CA ALA A 136 -11.87 26.41 -28.08
C ALA A 136 -12.47 25.11 -28.65
N TYR A 137 -13.68 24.73 -28.22
CA TYR A 137 -14.29 23.44 -28.54
C TYR A 137 -14.39 23.14 -30.05
N PRO A 138 -14.86 24.05 -30.94
CA PRO A 138 -14.95 23.77 -32.37
C PRO A 138 -13.60 23.41 -33.02
N ALA A 139 -12.52 24.10 -32.63
CA ALA A 139 -11.18 23.83 -33.15
C ALA A 139 -10.65 22.47 -32.66
N GLN A 140 -10.94 22.11 -31.40
CA GLN A 140 -10.58 20.82 -30.83
C GLN A 140 -11.33 19.67 -31.50
N VAL A 141 -12.61 19.86 -31.84
CA VAL A 141 -13.40 18.89 -32.62
C VAL A 141 -12.79 18.69 -34.01
N ALA A 142 -12.40 19.78 -34.69
CA ALA A 142 -11.74 19.70 -35.99
C ALA A 142 -10.38 18.97 -35.93
N ALA A 143 -9.70 19.01 -34.79
CA ALA A 143 -8.47 18.27 -34.51
C ALA A 143 -8.71 16.80 -34.09
N ASN A 144 -9.96 16.33 -34.06
CA ASN A 144 -10.35 14.97 -33.70
C ASN A 144 -9.85 14.53 -32.30
N LEU A 145 -9.89 15.45 -31.34
CA LEU A 145 -9.55 15.18 -29.95
C LEU A 145 -10.67 14.43 -29.24
N SER A 146 -10.35 13.81 -28.10
CA SER A 146 -11.35 13.18 -27.25
C SER A 146 -11.97 14.26 -26.38
N LEU A 147 -13.27 14.54 -26.51
CA LEU A 147 -13.90 15.72 -25.90
C LEU A 147 -15.28 15.39 -25.33
N VAL A 148 -15.73 16.19 -24.37
CA VAL A 148 -17.15 16.33 -24.04
C VAL A 148 -17.62 17.72 -24.41
N LYS A 149 -18.87 17.85 -24.86
CA LYS A 149 -19.46 19.15 -25.18
C LYS A 149 -19.55 19.99 -23.91
N VAL A 150 -19.09 21.23 -23.98
CA VAL A 150 -19.17 22.20 -22.90
C VAL A 150 -19.77 23.52 -23.37
N SER A 151 -20.34 24.31 -22.46
CA SER A 151 -20.87 25.65 -22.73
C SER A 151 -20.27 26.70 -21.81
N ALA A 152 -20.15 27.94 -22.27
CA ALA A 152 -19.68 29.02 -21.42
C ALA A 152 -20.65 29.24 -20.25
N GLY A 153 -20.12 29.34 -19.03
CA GLY A 153 -20.93 29.47 -17.80
C GLY A 153 -21.52 28.16 -17.29
N GLU A 154 -21.30 27.04 -17.97
CA GLU A 154 -21.63 25.72 -17.45
C GLU A 154 -20.89 25.46 -16.14
N VAL A 155 -21.60 24.88 -15.17
CA VAL A 155 -21.05 24.51 -13.88
C VAL A 155 -20.98 22.99 -13.79
N LEU A 156 -19.77 22.47 -13.57
CA LEU A 156 -19.51 21.06 -13.30
C LEU A 156 -19.14 20.89 -11.84
N THR A 157 -19.63 19.84 -11.20
CA THR A 157 -19.07 19.39 -9.92
C THR A 157 -17.70 18.74 -10.16
N GLU A 158 -16.85 18.67 -9.14
CA GLU A 158 -15.58 17.96 -9.20
C GLU A 158 -15.78 16.51 -9.67
N ARG A 159 -16.78 15.81 -9.12
CA ARG A 159 -17.16 14.46 -9.55
C ARG A 159 -17.48 14.41 -11.04
N GLN A 160 -18.30 15.32 -11.55
CA GLN A 160 -18.69 15.36 -12.97
C GLN A 160 -17.49 15.64 -13.88
N ALA A 161 -16.60 16.55 -13.47
CA ALA A 161 -15.38 16.83 -14.22
C ALA A 161 -14.45 15.61 -14.25
N LEU A 162 -14.26 14.92 -13.12
CA LEU A 162 -13.49 13.67 -13.06
C LEU A 162 -14.14 12.54 -13.87
N GLN A 163 -15.47 12.43 -13.88
CA GLN A 163 -16.20 11.49 -14.74
C GLN A 163 -15.95 11.78 -16.22
N ALA A 164 -16.07 13.04 -16.65
CA ALA A 164 -15.79 13.44 -18.03
C ALA A 164 -14.31 13.23 -18.41
N LEU A 165 -13.38 13.44 -17.47
CA LEU A 165 -11.95 13.16 -17.65
C LEU A 165 -11.68 11.66 -17.86
N LEU A 166 -12.28 10.79 -17.04
CA LEU A 166 -11.89 9.39 -16.94
C LEU A 166 -12.67 8.46 -17.88
N LEU A 167 -13.98 8.70 -18.08
CA LEU A 167 -14.85 7.80 -18.84
C LEU A 167 -14.70 8.03 -20.36
N PRO A 168 -15.17 9.16 -20.93
CA PRO A 168 -15.00 9.44 -22.35
C PRO A 168 -13.63 10.04 -22.65
N SER A 169 -12.72 10.14 -21.67
CA SER A 169 -11.32 10.54 -21.87
C SER A 169 -11.11 12.01 -22.29
N ALA A 170 -11.97 12.92 -21.84
CA ALA A 170 -12.04 14.30 -22.36
C ALA A 170 -10.77 15.13 -22.14
N ASP A 171 -10.14 15.59 -23.22
CA ASP A 171 -8.95 16.44 -23.26
C ASP A 171 -9.26 17.87 -22.81
N ASN A 172 -10.40 18.43 -23.21
CA ASN A 172 -10.81 19.76 -22.76
C ASN A 172 -11.02 19.83 -21.25
N VAL A 173 -11.60 18.78 -20.65
CA VAL A 173 -11.80 18.72 -19.19
C VAL A 173 -10.49 18.57 -18.43
N ALA A 174 -9.48 17.90 -19.00
CA ALA A 174 -8.14 17.88 -18.41
C ALA A 174 -7.53 19.29 -18.29
N GLN A 175 -7.76 20.16 -19.28
CA GLN A 175 -7.31 21.56 -19.24
C GLN A 175 -8.12 22.39 -18.24
N ILE A 176 -9.44 22.19 -18.19
CA ILE A 176 -10.34 22.85 -17.23
C ILE A 176 -9.91 22.51 -15.79
N LEU A 177 -9.70 21.22 -15.49
CA LEU A 177 -9.24 20.76 -14.18
C LEU A 177 -7.88 21.36 -13.82
N ALA A 178 -6.92 21.37 -14.76
CA ALA A 178 -5.60 21.94 -14.52
C ALA A 178 -5.65 23.44 -14.17
N ARG A 179 -6.50 24.22 -14.87
CA ARG A 179 -6.72 25.63 -14.54
C ARG A 179 -7.43 25.78 -13.19
N TRP A 180 -8.47 24.99 -12.95
CA TRP A 180 -9.27 25.11 -11.73
C TRP A 180 -8.46 24.79 -10.47
N ASP A 181 -7.66 23.72 -10.50
CA ASP A 181 -6.85 23.24 -9.37
C ASP A 181 -5.65 24.14 -9.07
N ALA A 182 -4.88 24.51 -10.12
CA ALA A 182 -3.60 25.19 -9.93
C ALA A 182 -3.54 26.62 -10.51
N GLY A 183 -4.66 27.15 -11.00
CA GLY A 183 -4.76 28.47 -11.64
C GLY A 183 -4.17 28.55 -13.06
N SER A 184 -3.27 27.63 -13.44
CA SER A 184 -2.67 27.56 -14.77
C SER A 184 -2.18 26.15 -15.11
N ALA A 185 -2.10 25.84 -16.42
CA ALA A 185 -1.54 24.58 -16.88
C ALA A 185 -0.09 24.37 -16.42
N ALA A 186 0.75 25.42 -16.45
CA ALA A 186 2.15 25.32 -16.02
C ALA A 186 2.28 24.94 -14.54
N ALA A 187 1.48 25.56 -13.67
CA ALA A 187 1.46 25.23 -12.24
C ALA A 187 0.96 23.80 -12.00
N PHE A 188 -0.08 23.38 -12.72
CA PHE A 188 -0.60 22.01 -12.61
C PHE A 188 0.42 20.97 -13.08
N LEU A 189 1.15 21.24 -14.17
CA LEU A 189 2.21 20.36 -14.65
C LEU A 189 3.36 20.22 -13.67
N ALA A 190 3.69 21.29 -12.92
CA ALA A 190 4.66 21.19 -11.83
C ALA A 190 4.16 20.22 -10.74
N ARG A 191 2.86 20.27 -10.38
CA ARG A 191 2.25 19.32 -9.43
C ARG A 191 2.28 17.88 -9.95
N MET A 192 1.90 17.65 -11.21
CA MET A 192 1.93 16.31 -11.81
C MET A 192 3.34 15.70 -11.78
N ASN A 193 4.37 16.47 -12.15
CA ASN A 193 5.75 15.98 -12.13
C ASN A 193 6.30 15.83 -10.70
N ALA A 194 5.89 16.68 -9.75
CA ALA A 194 6.24 16.52 -8.34
C ALA A 194 5.59 15.26 -7.73
N ALA A 195 4.33 14.99 -8.06
CA ALA A 195 3.63 13.76 -7.66
C ALA A 195 4.31 12.52 -8.26
N ALA A 196 4.69 12.56 -9.55
CA ALA A 196 5.44 11.49 -10.20
C ALA A 196 6.76 11.19 -9.44
N ALA A 197 7.53 12.23 -9.11
CA ALA A 197 8.76 12.10 -8.34
C ALA A 197 8.51 11.53 -6.93
N GLY A 198 7.46 12.00 -6.24
CA GLY A 198 7.07 11.52 -4.92
C GLY A 198 6.62 10.06 -4.89
N ILE A 199 6.05 9.56 -5.99
CA ILE A 199 5.67 8.15 -6.17
C ILE A 199 6.88 7.28 -6.58
N GLY A 200 8.00 7.90 -6.98
CA GLY A 200 9.18 7.21 -7.49
C GLY A 200 9.05 6.79 -8.96
N MET A 201 8.30 7.56 -9.75
CA MET A 201 8.13 7.37 -11.20
C MET A 201 9.28 8.05 -11.96
N ALA A 202 10.49 7.51 -11.82
CA ALA A 202 11.73 8.14 -12.29
C ALA A 202 11.83 8.28 -13.83
N ASP A 203 11.10 7.46 -14.58
CA ASP A 203 11.11 7.43 -16.05
C ASP A 203 9.85 8.09 -16.64
N THR A 204 9.22 8.98 -15.88
CA THR A 204 7.98 9.65 -16.24
C THR A 204 8.14 11.16 -16.32
N ARG A 205 7.57 11.75 -17.37
CA ARG A 205 7.50 13.20 -17.55
C ARG A 205 6.17 13.60 -18.15
N TYR A 206 5.47 14.52 -17.48
CA TYR A 206 4.22 15.11 -17.97
C TYR A 206 4.50 16.47 -18.61
N THR A 207 4.04 16.67 -19.85
CA THR A 207 4.11 17.97 -20.55
C THR A 207 2.75 18.58 -20.80
N ASP A 208 1.68 17.81 -20.61
CA ASP A 208 0.30 18.25 -20.68
C ASP A 208 -0.58 17.40 -19.72
N PRO A 209 -1.72 17.92 -19.25
CA PRO A 209 -2.60 17.20 -18.31
C PRO A 209 -3.43 16.09 -18.95
N SER A 210 -3.43 15.96 -20.28
CA SER A 210 -4.28 15.01 -21.00
C SER A 210 -3.51 13.85 -21.62
N GLY A 211 -2.19 13.99 -21.77
CA GLY A 211 -1.30 13.10 -22.50
C GLY A 211 -1.40 13.23 -24.02
N LEU A 212 -1.98 14.33 -24.52
CA LEU A 212 -2.08 14.60 -25.95
C LEU A 212 -0.72 14.94 -26.56
N ASP A 213 0.16 15.59 -25.80
CA ASP A 213 1.54 15.83 -26.22
C ASP A 213 2.32 14.51 -26.18
N LYS A 214 2.97 14.18 -27.30
CA LYS A 214 3.84 12.99 -27.40
C LYS A 214 5.04 13.06 -26.47
N ALA A 215 5.39 14.23 -25.94
CA ALA A 215 6.42 14.39 -24.92
C ALA A 215 5.94 14.05 -23.50
N THR A 216 4.64 13.82 -23.29
CA THR A 216 4.11 13.19 -22.08
C THR A 216 4.39 11.68 -22.16
N VAL A 217 5.41 11.24 -21.42
CA VAL A 217 6.00 9.89 -21.51
C VAL A 217 6.11 9.22 -20.15
N SER A 218 6.09 7.88 -20.14
CA SER A 218 6.29 7.05 -18.95
C SER A 218 6.70 5.62 -19.32
N THR A 219 6.89 4.76 -18.33
CA THR A 219 7.12 3.32 -18.47
C THR A 219 5.94 2.53 -17.92
N ALA A 220 5.80 1.25 -18.30
CA ALA A 220 4.76 0.38 -17.75
C ALA A 220 4.94 0.21 -16.23
N ALA A 221 6.18 0.07 -15.76
CA ALA A 221 6.50 -0.05 -14.35
C ALA A 221 6.06 1.20 -13.55
N ASP A 222 6.35 2.41 -14.06
CA ASP A 222 5.93 3.63 -13.39
C ASP A 222 4.40 3.80 -13.37
N GLN A 223 3.73 3.44 -14.47
CA GLN A 223 2.27 3.48 -14.51
C GLN A 223 1.62 2.49 -13.53
N VAL A 224 2.26 1.34 -13.25
CA VAL A 224 1.77 0.42 -12.20
C VAL A 224 1.94 1.02 -10.80
N LYS A 225 3.04 1.74 -10.53
CA LYS A 225 3.19 2.48 -9.25
C LYS A 225 2.09 3.53 -9.08
N LEU A 226 1.78 4.28 -10.13
CA LEU A 226 0.67 5.23 -10.11
C LEU A 226 -0.67 4.52 -9.89
N ALA A 227 -0.91 3.39 -10.58
CA ALA A 227 -2.12 2.59 -10.42
C ALA A 227 -2.32 2.14 -8.97
N GLU A 228 -1.24 1.73 -8.29
CA GLU A 228 -1.28 1.33 -6.87
C GLU A 228 -1.75 2.48 -5.97
N ARG A 229 -1.24 3.69 -6.20
CA ARG A 229 -1.64 4.88 -5.44
C ARG A 229 -3.05 5.32 -5.77
N ALA A 230 -3.39 5.33 -7.05
CA ALA A 230 -4.69 5.73 -7.56
C ALA A 230 -5.81 4.82 -7.01
N MET A 231 -5.61 3.49 -7.02
CA MET A 231 -6.61 2.54 -6.52
C MET A 231 -6.78 2.54 -4.99
N LYS A 232 -5.86 3.19 -4.25
CA LYS A 232 -5.99 3.44 -2.81
C LYS A 232 -6.83 4.68 -2.49
N VAL A 233 -7.13 5.54 -3.48
CA VAL A 233 -8.05 6.67 -3.33
C VAL A 233 -9.47 6.17 -3.64
N PRO A 234 -10.38 6.08 -2.64
CA PRO A 234 -11.68 5.43 -2.83
C PRO A 234 -12.54 6.05 -3.93
N ALA A 235 -12.59 7.39 -4.02
CA ALA A 235 -13.31 8.08 -5.08
C ALA A 235 -12.74 7.77 -6.47
N LEU A 236 -11.42 7.77 -6.64
CA LEU A 236 -10.80 7.44 -7.93
C LEU A 236 -11.09 5.99 -8.33
N ALA A 237 -10.94 5.04 -7.40
CA ALA A 237 -11.25 3.63 -7.63
C ALA A 237 -12.72 3.41 -8.05
N GLN A 238 -13.65 4.20 -7.52
CA GLN A 238 -15.06 4.16 -7.92
C GLN A 238 -15.26 4.78 -9.31
N LEU A 239 -14.67 5.96 -9.57
CA LEU A 239 -14.80 6.69 -10.84
C LEU A 239 -14.32 5.86 -12.03
N VAL A 240 -13.16 5.20 -11.91
CA VAL A 240 -12.58 4.39 -13.01
C VAL A 240 -13.34 3.08 -13.26
N ALA A 241 -14.14 2.64 -12.30
CA ALA A 241 -15.01 1.47 -12.41
C ALA A 241 -16.37 1.78 -13.05
N MET A 242 -16.72 3.06 -13.24
CA MET A 242 -18.00 3.44 -13.85
C MET A 242 -18.00 3.14 -15.35
N SER A 243 -19.04 2.46 -15.83
CA SER A 243 -19.23 2.17 -17.26
C SER A 243 -19.78 3.37 -18.04
N GLN A 244 -20.53 4.25 -17.37
CA GLN A 244 -21.14 5.44 -17.94
C GLN A 244 -21.47 6.47 -16.85
N ALA A 245 -21.64 7.72 -17.25
CA ALA A 245 -22.13 8.81 -16.41
C ALA A 245 -22.93 9.80 -17.27
N THR A 246 -23.75 10.63 -16.63
CA THR A 246 -24.42 11.74 -17.32
C THR A 246 -23.76 13.04 -16.90
N ILE A 247 -23.22 13.77 -17.87
CA ILE A 247 -22.56 15.05 -17.66
C ILE A 247 -23.49 16.17 -18.13
N PRO A 248 -23.56 17.31 -17.42
CA PRO A 248 -24.25 18.50 -17.93
C PRO A 248 -23.80 18.83 -19.35
N VAL A 249 -24.72 19.35 -20.18
CA VAL A 249 -24.53 19.70 -21.61
C VAL A 249 -24.19 18.53 -22.55
N ALA A 250 -23.25 17.66 -22.20
CA ALA A 250 -22.79 16.52 -22.99
C ALA A 250 -23.73 15.32 -22.94
N GLY A 251 -24.55 15.20 -21.89
CA GLY A 251 -25.48 14.08 -21.70
C GLY A 251 -24.75 12.79 -21.30
N LEU A 252 -25.27 11.64 -21.75
CA LEU A 252 -24.73 10.33 -21.40
C LEU A 252 -23.37 10.10 -22.08
N VAL A 253 -22.33 9.90 -21.27
CA VAL A 253 -20.98 9.52 -21.71
C VAL A 253 -20.66 8.09 -21.27
N LYS A 254 -19.85 7.38 -22.05
CA LYS A 254 -19.47 6.00 -21.79
C LYS A 254 -17.97 5.88 -21.57
N ASN A 255 -17.58 4.90 -20.77
CA ASN A 255 -16.19 4.57 -20.55
C ASN A 255 -15.60 3.89 -21.80
N TYR A 256 -14.44 4.35 -22.26
CA TYR A 256 -13.71 3.70 -23.35
C TYR A 256 -13.09 2.35 -22.98
N ASN A 257 -12.96 2.04 -21.69
CA ASN A 257 -12.57 0.72 -21.25
C ASN A 257 -13.77 -0.24 -21.33
N THR A 258 -13.90 -0.94 -22.46
CA THR A 258 -14.99 -1.91 -22.67
C THR A 258 -14.78 -3.23 -21.91
N LEU A 259 -13.68 -3.39 -21.18
CA LEU A 259 -13.40 -4.58 -20.37
C LEU A 259 -14.00 -4.51 -18.96
N LEU A 260 -14.53 -3.36 -18.54
CA LEU A 260 -15.11 -3.19 -17.21
C LEU A 260 -16.19 -4.26 -16.93
N GLY A 261 -16.06 -4.94 -15.79
CA GLY A 261 -16.94 -6.02 -15.38
C GLY A 261 -16.60 -7.40 -15.97
N SER A 262 -15.63 -7.49 -16.89
CA SER A 262 -15.15 -8.76 -17.45
C SER A 262 -13.84 -9.19 -16.78
N ASP A 263 -13.66 -10.49 -16.52
CA ASP A 263 -12.42 -11.04 -15.92
C ASP A 263 -11.98 -10.34 -14.62
N GLY A 264 -12.94 -9.80 -13.86
CA GLY A 264 -12.68 -9.04 -12.64
C GLY A 264 -12.12 -7.64 -12.87
N ILE A 265 -12.03 -7.14 -14.10
CA ILE A 265 -11.50 -5.82 -14.44
C ILE A 265 -12.43 -4.72 -13.92
N VAL A 266 -11.84 -3.79 -13.16
CA VAL A 266 -12.53 -2.69 -12.47
C VAL A 266 -11.94 -1.32 -12.83
N GLY A 267 -11.03 -1.24 -13.80
CA GLY A 267 -10.35 -0.01 -14.19
C GLY A 267 -9.16 -0.28 -15.11
N ILE A 268 -8.26 0.69 -15.34
CA ILE A 268 -8.28 2.07 -14.84
C ILE A 268 -8.50 3.02 -16.01
N LYS A 269 -7.59 3.06 -16.99
CA LYS A 269 -7.66 4.06 -18.06
C LYS A 269 -7.02 3.56 -19.35
N THR A 270 -7.73 3.78 -20.44
CA THR A 270 -7.26 3.61 -21.82
C THR A 270 -6.60 4.88 -22.35
N GLY A 271 -5.69 4.73 -23.32
CA GLY A 271 -5.16 5.83 -24.12
C GLY A 271 -4.71 5.35 -25.49
N SER A 272 -4.90 6.18 -26.51
CA SER A 272 -4.43 5.87 -27.85
C SER A 272 -4.13 7.12 -28.65
N THR A 273 -2.97 7.15 -29.29
CA THR A 273 -2.64 8.07 -30.38
C THR A 273 -1.77 7.33 -31.38
N MET A 274 -1.55 7.91 -32.56
CA MET A 274 -0.58 7.33 -33.52
C MET A 274 0.84 7.27 -32.94
N ALA A 275 1.23 8.24 -32.10
CA ALA A 275 2.55 8.29 -31.49
C ALA A 275 2.71 7.31 -30.31
N ALA A 276 1.67 7.14 -29.50
CA ALA A 276 1.68 6.26 -28.33
C ALA A 276 1.36 4.80 -28.67
N GLY A 277 0.73 4.54 -29.82
CA GLY A 277 -0.01 3.30 -30.00
C GLY A 277 -1.11 3.16 -28.93
N GLY A 278 -1.48 1.92 -28.62
CA GLY A 278 -2.50 1.58 -27.65
C GLY A 278 -1.89 1.40 -26.28
N CYS A 279 -2.47 2.10 -25.30
CA CYS A 279 -2.08 2.06 -23.90
C CYS A 279 -3.28 1.70 -23.03
N LEU A 280 -3.08 0.83 -22.06
CA LEU A 280 -4.04 0.54 -20.99
C LEU A 280 -3.29 0.38 -19.67
N VAL A 281 -3.75 1.08 -18.65
CA VAL A 281 -3.48 0.73 -17.26
C VAL A 281 -4.74 0.09 -16.71
N PHE A 282 -4.61 -1.11 -16.16
CA PHE A 282 -5.73 -1.91 -15.68
C PHE A 282 -5.60 -2.24 -14.20
N ALA A 283 -6.76 -2.42 -13.57
CA ALA A 283 -6.91 -3.02 -12.26
C ALA A 283 -7.95 -4.12 -12.37
N ALA A 284 -7.67 -5.29 -11.80
CA ALA A 284 -8.60 -6.41 -11.75
C ALA A 284 -8.63 -7.03 -10.35
N ARG A 285 -9.78 -7.55 -9.94
CA ARG A 285 -9.98 -8.21 -8.64
C ARG A 285 -10.12 -9.70 -8.84
N VAL A 286 -9.33 -10.48 -8.10
CA VAL A 286 -9.40 -11.94 -8.07
C VAL A 286 -9.62 -12.44 -6.65
N ALA A 287 -10.58 -13.35 -6.47
CA ALA A 287 -10.87 -13.96 -5.17
C ALA A 287 -10.19 -15.32 -5.05
N VAL A 288 -9.30 -15.49 -4.06
CA VAL A 288 -8.56 -16.73 -3.81
C VAL A 288 -8.57 -17.04 -2.32
N GLY A 289 -9.08 -18.22 -1.95
CA GLY A 289 -9.11 -18.67 -0.56
C GLY A 289 -9.87 -17.75 0.40
N GLY A 290 -10.96 -17.12 -0.07
CA GLY A 290 -11.78 -16.20 0.72
C GLY A 290 -11.20 -14.78 0.87
N ARG A 291 -10.10 -14.46 0.18
CA ARG A 291 -9.49 -13.13 0.14
C ARG A 291 -9.52 -12.58 -1.28
N THR A 292 -9.74 -11.28 -1.42
CA THR A 292 -9.65 -10.59 -2.71
C THR A 292 -8.27 -9.97 -2.86
N PHE A 293 -7.67 -10.15 -4.03
CA PHE A 293 -6.40 -9.56 -4.45
C PHE A 293 -6.63 -8.61 -5.61
N THR A 294 -5.87 -7.52 -5.65
CA THR A 294 -5.86 -6.58 -6.76
C THR A 294 -4.67 -6.89 -7.66
N ILE A 295 -4.95 -7.21 -8.92
CA ILE A 295 -3.96 -7.31 -9.99
C ILE A 295 -3.89 -5.92 -10.64
N LEU A 296 -2.70 -5.36 -10.72
CA LEU A 296 -2.42 -4.09 -11.38
C LEU A 296 -1.51 -4.36 -12.57
N GLY A 297 -1.74 -3.66 -13.67
CA GLY A 297 -0.84 -3.76 -14.81
C GLY A 297 -0.94 -2.60 -15.78
N ALA A 298 0.09 -2.46 -16.58
CA ALA A 298 0.15 -1.49 -17.65
C ALA A 298 0.63 -2.19 -18.92
N VAL A 299 -0.02 -1.91 -20.05
CA VAL A 299 0.38 -2.33 -21.39
C VAL A 299 0.46 -1.07 -22.23
N LEU A 300 1.64 -0.75 -22.76
CA LEU A 300 1.90 0.47 -23.50
C LEU A 300 2.44 0.14 -24.89
N GLY A 301 2.23 1.03 -25.87
CA GLY A 301 2.90 0.94 -27.17
C GLY A 301 2.34 -0.11 -28.13
N GLN A 302 1.07 -0.49 -28.04
CA GLN A 302 0.46 -1.43 -28.99
C GLN A 302 0.15 -0.72 -30.32
N ALA A 303 1.09 -0.75 -31.26
CA ALA A 303 0.93 -0.13 -32.57
C ALA A 303 -0.10 -0.88 -33.43
N GLY A 304 -0.80 -0.14 -34.31
CA GLY A 304 -1.76 -0.69 -35.24
C GLY A 304 -2.44 0.39 -36.08
N PRO A 305 -3.36 0.01 -36.98
CA PRO A 305 -4.23 0.95 -37.68
C PRO A 305 -5.08 1.78 -36.69
N PRO A 306 -5.40 3.06 -36.97
CA PRO A 306 -6.09 3.94 -36.02
C PRO A 306 -7.33 3.34 -35.35
N ASN A 307 -8.17 2.63 -36.11
CA ASN A 307 -9.40 1.99 -35.63
C ASN A 307 -9.19 0.64 -34.92
N LYS A 308 -7.95 0.15 -34.83
CA LYS A 308 -7.57 -1.13 -34.21
C LYS A 308 -6.64 -0.97 -33.01
N ILE A 309 -5.97 0.17 -32.87
CA ILE A 309 -5.04 0.45 -31.76
C ILE A 309 -5.68 0.13 -30.39
N LEU A 310 -6.86 0.69 -30.12
CA LEU A 310 -7.53 0.49 -28.83
C LEU A 310 -8.01 -0.96 -28.62
N PRO A 311 -8.75 -1.58 -29.57
CA PRO A 311 -9.10 -3.00 -29.47
C PRO A 311 -7.90 -3.94 -29.23
N MET A 312 -6.76 -3.67 -29.86
CA MET A 312 -5.55 -4.49 -29.71
C MET A 312 -4.98 -4.44 -28.29
N VAL A 313 -4.85 -3.25 -27.69
CA VAL A 313 -4.34 -3.14 -26.32
C VAL A 313 -5.32 -3.72 -25.30
N LEU A 314 -6.63 -3.56 -25.51
CA LEU A 314 -7.64 -4.19 -24.65
C LEU A 314 -7.52 -5.72 -24.69
N ALA A 315 -7.43 -6.32 -25.89
CA ALA A 315 -7.31 -7.77 -26.03
C ALA A 315 -6.00 -8.31 -25.43
N ALA A 316 -4.88 -7.61 -25.62
CA ALA A 316 -3.59 -8.01 -25.02
C ALA A 316 -3.66 -7.94 -23.48
N SER A 317 -4.25 -6.87 -22.94
CA SER A 317 -4.37 -6.68 -21.49
C SER A 317 -5.32 -7.70 -20.85
N GLN A 318 -6.43 -8.03 -21.51
CA GLN A 318 -7.38 -9.04 -21.01
C GLN A 318 -6.71 -10.41 -20.87
N LYS A 319 -5.89 -10.82 -21.85
CA LYS A 319 -5.11 -12.07 -21.77
C LYS A 319 -4.14 -12.07 -20.59
N LEU A 320 -3.47 -10.94 -20.33
CA LEU A 320 -2.60 -10.78 -19.16
C LEU A 320 -3.38 -10.89 -17.86
N VAL A 321 -4.55 -10.25 -17.74
CA VAL A 321 -5.41 -10.34 -16.55
C VAL A 321 -5.84 -11.78 -16.30
N GLN A 322 -6.32 -12.49 -17.32
CA GLN A 322 -6.76 -13.88 -17.21
C GLN A 322 -5.61 -14.80 -16.73
N ALA A 323 -4.43 -14.66 -17.33
CA ALA A 323 -3.26 -15.44 -16.95
C ALA A 323 -2.74 -15.08 -15.53
N ALA A 324 -2.74 -13.80 -15.17
CA ALA A 324 -2.36 -13.34 -13.84
C ALA A 324 -3.35 -13.86 -12.79
N ALA A 325 -4.66 -13.77 -13.03
CA ALA A 325 -5.68 -14.30 -12.15
C ALA A 325 -5.55 -15.82 -11.95
N ALA A 326 -5.27 -16.57 -13.03
CA ALA A 326 -5.02 -18.01 -12.95
C ALA A 326 -3.72 -18.36 -12.20
N ALA A 327 -2.74 -17.45 -12.20
CA ALA A 327 -1.47 -17.64 -11.50
C ALA A 327 -1.59 -17.39 -9.99
N VAL A 328 -2.53 -16.54 -9.53
CA VAL A 328 -2.75 -16.28 -8.11
C VAL A 328 -3.45 -17.49 -7.48
N GLY A 329 -2.76 -18.19 -6.58
CA GLY A 329 -3.24 -19.38 -5.90
C GLY A 329 -2.99 -19.35 -4.39
N SER A 330 -3.64 -20.26 -3.64
CA SER A 330 -3.37 -20.44 -2.21
C SER A 330 -2.24 -21.46 -2.01
N TYR A 331 -1.17 -21.07 -1.33
CA TYR A 331 -0.03 -21.92 -0.99
C TYR A 331 0.00 -22.17 0.51
N VAL A 332 0.36 -23.38 0.93
CA VAL A 332 0.61 -23.68 2.34
C VAL A 332 2.01 -23.18 2.67
N ALA A 333 2.12 -22.05 3.38
CA ALA A 333 3.41 -21.44 3.71
C ALA A 333 4.13 -22.22 4.83
N VAL A 334 3.37 -22.84 5.75
CA VAL A 334 3.92 -23.61 6.86
C VAL A 334 3.05 -24.84 7.13
N ARG A 335 3.66 -26.05 7.10
CA ARG A 335 3.01 -27.28 7.56
C ARG A 335 3.05 -27.34 9.10
N ALA A 336 1.96 -27.81 9.72
CA ALA A 336 1.92 -28.01 11.17
C ALA A 336 3.14 -28.83 11.64
N GLY A 337 3.96 -28.27 12.52
CA GLY A 337 5.16 -28.92 13.07
C GLY A 337 6.51 -28.26 12.76
N GLN A 338 6.60 -27.31 11.82
CA GLN A 338 7.82 -26.51 11.64
C GLN A 338 8.01 -25.51 12.78
N GLN A 339 9.17 -25.53 13.45
CA GLN A 339 9.47 -24.65 14.59
C GLN A 339 9.83 -23.24 14.11
N ARG A 340 9.10 -22.23 14.61
CA ARG A 340 9.20 -20.83 14.15
C ARG A 340 10.00 -19.89 15.06
N GLY A 341 10.78 -20.41 15.99
CA GLY A 341 11.71 -19.61 16.81
C GLY A 341 12.00 -20.21 18.18
N ARG A 342 13.17 -19.89 18.73
CA ARG A 342 13.57 -20.22 20.11
C ARG A 342 13.40 -18.99 20.99
N ARG A 343 12.49 -19.02 21.96
CA ARG A 343 12.42 -18.00 23.01
C ARG A 343 13.55 -18.24 24.01
N GLY A 344 14.64 -17.49 23.91
CA GLY A 344 15.69 -17.49 24.92
C GLY A 344 15.23 -16.73 26.16
N ARG A 345 15.03 -17.40 27.30
CA ARG A 345 14.92 -16.70 28.59
C ARG A 345 16.32 -16.25 29.02
N GLY A 346 16.47 -14.97 29.34
CA GLY A 346 17.70 -14.37 29.87
C GLY A 346 18.22 -15.13 31.09
N ARG A 347 19.55 -15.21 31.19
CA ARG A 347 20.30 -16.08 32.12
C ARG A 347 19.98 -15.79 33.59
N GLY A 348 19.38 -16.78 34.26
CA GLY A 348 19.47 -17.01 35.70
C GLY A 348 19.71 -18.50 35.91
N ALA A 349 20.69 -18.86 36.73
CA ALA A 349 21.19 -20.23 36.90
C ALA A 349 20.08 -21.27 37.15
N GLY A 350 20.12 -22.38 36.40
CA GLY A 350 19.29 -23.57 36.65
C GLY A 350 18.39 -24.00 35.49
N ARG A 351 18.81 -25.09 34.81
CA ARG A 351 18.04 -25.93 33.84
C ARG A 351 17.35 -25.22 32.68
N ARG A 352 17.92 -25.39 31.47
CA ARG A 352 17.27 -25.05 30.19
C ARG A 352 15.98 -25.86 30.04
N ARG A 353 14.81 -25.21 30.10
CA ARG A 353 13.57 -25.75 29.52
C ARG A 353 13.24 -24.94 28.28
N TYR A 354 13.26 -25.59 27.13
CA TYR A 354 12.80 -25.02 25.87
C TYR A 354 11.29 -25.27 25.77
N GLN A 355 10.49 -24.24 25.48
CA GLN A 355 9.10 -24.39 25.06
C GLN A 355 9.05 -24.25 23.54
N HIS A 356 8.56 -25.29 22.87
CA HIS A 356 8.31 -25.27 21.44
C HIS A 356 6.95 -24.60 21.17
N LEU A 357 6.94 -23.53 20.38
CA LEU A 357 5.71 -22.99 19.81
C LEU A 357 5.32 -23.87 18.62
N ARG A 358 4.19 -24.58 18.73
CA ARG A 358 3.60 -25.31 17.60
C ARG A 358 2.72 -24.35 16.80
N CYS A 359 2.92 -24.28 15.49
CA CYS A 359 2.07 -23.53 14.57
C CYS A 359 0.88 -24.38 14.11
N HIS A 360 -0.29 -23.74 13.96
CA HIS A 360 -1.39 -24.24 13.15
C HIS A 360 -1.10 -23.99 11.66
N HIS A 361 -1.75 -24.73 10.76
CA HIS A 361 -1.59 -24.58 9.31
C HIS A 361 -1.85 -23.13 8.88
N GLU A 362 -0.87 -22.47 8.26
CA GLU A 362 -1.01 -21.11 7.73
C GLU A 362 -0.90 -21.15 6.20
N ARG A 363 -1.99 -20.77 5.53
CA ARG A 363 -2.05 -20.63 4.07
C ARG A 363 -1.82 -19.17 3.69
N VAL A 364 -0.95 -18.92 2.73
CA VAL A 364 -0.63 -17.60 2.18
C VAL A 364 -0.88 -17.65 0.68
N ALA A 365 -1.34 -16.54 0.08
CA ALA A 365 -1.46 -16.49 -1.37
C ALA A 365 -0.10 -16.28 -2.03
N ALA A 366 0.10 -16.89 -3.20
CA ALA A 366 1.28 -16.71 -4.04
C ALA A 366 0.89 -16.71 -5.51
N ALA A 367 1.81 -16.27 -6.35
CA ALA A 367 1.75 -16.50 -7.78
C ALA A 367 2.69 -17.65 -8.19
N GLY A 368 2.20 -18.62 -8.96
CA GLY A 368 3.02 -19.72 -9.49
C GLY A 368 2.21 -20.91 -10.02
N THR A 369 2.88 -21.85 -10.67
CA THR A 369 2.27 -23.08 -11.21
C THR A 369 2.61 -24.30 -10.35
N GLY A 370 1.99 -24.45 -9.18
CA GLY A 370 2.15 -25.62 -8.31
C GLY A 370 0.81 -26.25 -7.94
N ARG A 371 0.66 -27.58 -8.09
CA ARG A 371 -0.56 -28.29 -7.65
C ARG A 371 -0.77 -28.10 -6.14
N PRO A 372 -1.98 -27.73 -5.66
CA PRO A 372 -2.29 -27.77 -4.24
C PRO A 372 -2.23 -29.24 -3.78
N GLY A 373 -1.21 -29.58 -2.98
CA GLY A 373 -1.08 -30.91 -2.41
C GLY A 373 -2.32 -31.28 -1.61
N GLN A 374 -2.93 -32.42 -1.95
CA GLN A 374 -4.06 -33.02 -1.25
C GLN A 374 -3.80 -33.04 0.26
N ALA A 375 -4.70 -32.44 1.04
CA ALA A 375 -4.73 -32.63 2.48
C ALA A 375 -5.28 -34.02 2.76
N LEU A 376 -4.41 -34.95 3.19
CA LEU A 376 -4.86 -36.17 3.86
C LEU A 376 -5.65 -35.76 5.12
N MET A 377 -6.82 -36.38 5.30
CA MET A 377 -7.66 -36.25 6.49
C MET A 377 -6.88 -36.62 7.76
N PRO A 378 -7.12 -35.97 8.91
CA PRO A 378 -6.61 -36.46 10.18
C PRO A 378 -7.47 -37.63 10.66
N ALA A 379 -6.78 -38.68 11.10
CA ALA A 379 -7.33 -39.79 11.85
C ALA A 379 -8.06 -39.29 13.13
N ALA A 380 -9.17 -39.95 13.44
CA ALA A 380 -9.92 -39.75 14.68
C ALA A 380 -9.03 -40.11 15.88
N ASP A 381 -8.94 -39.18 16.83
CA ASP A 381 -8.34 -39.42 18.15
C ASP A 381 -9.45 -39.73 19.16
N ASP A 382 -9.19 -40.82 19.87
CA ASP A 382 -9.94 -41.40 20.95
C ASP A 382 -9.71 -40.58 22.22
N SER A 383 -10.77 -39.99 22.78
CA SER A 383 -10.87 -39.76 24.23
C SER A 383 -12.20 -39.09 24.59
N ARG A 384 -13.09 -39.88 25.20
CA ARG A 384 -13.96 -39.45 26.31
C ARG A 384 -14.55 -40.67 27.03
N ARG A 385 -13.96 -41.00 28.19
CA ARG A 385 -14.65 -41.63 29.33
C ARG A 385 -15.18 -40.54 30.27
N SER A 386 -16.11 -40.95 31.14
CA SER A 386 -16.92 -40.24 32.16
C SER A 386 -18.12 -39.48 31.57
N VAL A 387 -19.39 -39.87 31.77
CA VAL A 387 -20.06 -40.79 32.71
C VAL A 387 -20.92 -41.80 31.95
#